data_AF-A0A971EWT1-F1
#
_entry.id   AF-A0A971EWT1-F1
#
_cell.length_a   1.000
_cell.length_b   1.000
_cell.length_c   1.000
_cell.angle_alpha   90.00
_cell.angle_beta   90.00
_cell.angle_gamma   90.00
#
_symmetry.space_group_name_H-M   'P 1'
#
loop_
_entity.id
_entity.type
_entity.pdbx_description
1 polymer ?
#
loop_
_entity_poly.entity_id
_entity_poly.type
_entity_poly.pdbx_seq_one_letter_code
_entity_poly.pdbx_strand_id
1 'polypeptide(L)'
;MLAIGFRFPGGRYHATPWGRHVNEADVEWPPSPWRILRALIAVWHRKVDRVAYPRADLEKLLAQLAGTLPSYRLPSAVHSHVRHYMPVREGSKDKNTLIFDAFARVSPEDELVALWPEITLEKASQRLLDELLMGFAYLGRAESWVEAQRLESWEGEPDCVPGDTALDVKTGEIGEVVPLLCPQPPAAYQVFRAQWQDANPVKGKKKGGAVLPDSWLEAVSLETSQLQAAGWSQPPAAWRVFYRRPSDALRPAVATMAIRPCKLKSTVTTIRFALYGRPLPRMEDAVKIGELARVALMHLAEKHLGQVPALFSGHDLPETNCHQHAFYLPECNSHGRIDHLLVHLSGGFEANHLQAIQKLNRLFTRDGNEWLVLYEGSGDIGTFADVCCHAGKSSIWRSITPYLRPWHTKRNFGVAEQVQRECRLRGLPMPVSVKLKPEALVGGLPRRPVHFHRFRSKRGLTQPDTHGSFVEIVFPEQVVGPLALGFACHFGLGLFAPVT
;
A
#
# COMPACT_ATOMS: atom_id res chain seq x y z
N MET A 1 -15.14 -36.89 3.27
CA MET A 1 -15.09 -35.42 3.21
C MET A 1 -13.82 -35.01 2.47
N LEU A 2 -13.94 -34.06 1.55
CA LEU A 2 -12.83 -33.44 0.85
C LEU A 2 -12.86 -31.93 1.12
N ALA A 3 -11.74 -31.36 1.55
CA ALA A 3 -11.59 -29.92 1.73
C ALA A 3 -10.38 -29.42 0.95
N ILE A 4 -10.54 -28.28 0.28
CA ILE A 4 -9.48 -27.60 -0.48
C ILE A 4 -9.33 -26.19 0.09
N GLY A 5 -8.14 -25.89 0.60
CA GLY A 5 -7.75 -24.56 1.06
C GLY A 5 -7.16 -23.73 -0.08
N PHE A 6 -7.51 -22.45 -0.12
CA PHE A 6 -6.99 -21.45 -1.05
C PHE A 6 -6.51 -20.24 -0.26
N ARG A 7 -5.23 -19.89 -0.40
CA ARG A 7 -4.65 -18.65 0.12
C ARG A 7 -4.27 -17.74 -1.04
N PHE A 8 -4.50 -16.44 -0.87
CA PHE A 8 -4.19 -15.43 -1.88
C PHE A 8 -3.01 -14.57 -1.41
N PRO A 9 -1.75 -14.98 -1.65
CA PRO A 9 -0.56 -14.26 -1.13
C PRO A 9 -0.48 -12.80 -1.59
N GLY A 10 -1.04 -12.48 -2.77
CA GLY A 10 -1.14 -11.09 -3.26
C GLY A 10 -2.15 -10.21 -2.50
N GLY A 11 -2.91 -10.77 -1.55
CA GLY A 11 -3.96 -10.09 -0.79
C GLY A 11 -5.15 -9.63 -1.63
N ARG A 12 -5.30 -10.15 -2.84
CA ARG A 12 -6.32 -9.78 -3.82
C ARG A 12 -6.81 -11.00 -4.57
N TYR A 13 -8.12 -11.02 -4.81
CA TYR A 13 -8.78 -11.99 -5.67
C TYR A 13 -9.67 -11.26 -6.68
N HIS A 14 -9.24 -11.29 -7.93
CA HIS A 14 -9.92 -10.77 -9.11
C HIS A 14 -10.70 -11.88 -9.83
N ALA A 15 -12.02 -11.67 -9.92
CA ALA A 15 -12.91 -12.57 -10.62
C ALA A 15 -14.22 -11.89 -10.98
N THR A 16 -14.57 -11.88 -12.26
CA THR A 16 -15.87 -11.36 -12.73
C THR A 16 -16.92 -12.47 -12.68
N PRO A 17 -18.13 -12.21 -12.14
CA PRO A 17 -19.22 -13.18 -12.16
C PRO A 17 -19.66 -13.53 -13.58
N TRP A 18 -20.15 -14.75 -13.77
CA TRP A 18 -20.67 -15.16 -15.07
C TRP A 18 -21.87 -14.31 -15.52
N GLY A 19 -21.83 -13.82 -16.76
CA GLY A 19 -22.89 -12.98 -17.33
C GLY A 19 -22.83 -11.52 -16.90
N ARG A 20 -21.72 -11.08 -16.28
CA ARG A 20 -21.42 -9.69 -15.95
C ARG A 20 -20.25 -9.19 -16.79
N HIS A 21 -20.29 -7.93 -17.18
CA HIS A 21 -19.17 -7.27 -17.84
C HIS A 21 -18.12 -6.82 -16.81
N VAL A 22 -16.84 -6.86 -17.17
CA VAL A 22 -15.72 -6.50 -16.26
C VAL A 22 -15.84 -5.08 -15.69
N ASN A 23 -16.46 -4.16 -16.44
CA ASN A 23 -16.69 -2.77 -16.03
C ASN A 23 -17.92 -2.57 -15.11
N GLU A 24 -18.68 -3.62 -14.77
CA GLU A 24 -19.77 -3.51 -13.78
C GLU A 24 -19.25 -3.46 -12.35
N ALA A 25 -17.93 -3.63 -12.16
CA ALA A 25 -17.27 -3.66 -10.86
C ALA A 25 -17.82 -4.72 -9.89
N ASP A 26 -18.45 -5.79 -10.39
CA ASP A 26 -18.87 -6.92 -9.57
C ASP A 26 -17.73 -7.94 -9.39
N VAL A 27 -17.66 -8.56 -8.21
CA VAL A 27 -16.68 -9.59 -7.85
C VAL A 27 -17.37 -10.90 -7.50
N GLU A 28 -16.97 -11.99 -8.14
CA GLU A 28 -17.52 -13.33 -7.87
C GLU A 28 -16.87 -13.93 -6.62
N TRP A 29 -17.52 -13.77 -5.46
CA TRP A 29 -17.03 -14.29 -4.17
C TRP A 29 -18.08 -15.21 -3.53
N PRO A 30 -17.78 -16.48 -3.20
CA PRO A 30 -16.53 -17.21 -3.45
C PRO A 30 -16.25 -17.50 -4.93
N PRO A 31 -15.06 -18.03 -5.27
CA PRO A 31 -14.81 -18.65 -6.56
C PRO A 31 -15.84 -19.74 -6.86
N SER A 32 -16.52 -19.66 -8.00
CA SER A 32 -17.52 -20.65 -8.38
C SER A 32 -16.90 -22.03 -8.63
N PRO A 33 -17.64 -23.13 -8.37
CA PRO A 33 -17.17 -24.49 -8.65
C PRO A 33 -16.78 -24.68 -10.13
N TRP A 34 -17.48 -24.02 -11.05
CA TRP A 34 -17.13 -24.01 -12.47
C TRP A 34 -15.73 -23.47 -12.72
N ARG A 35 -15.38 -22.35 -12.06
CA ARG A 35 -14.05 -21.76 -12.19
C ARG A 35 -12.96 -22.63 -11.58
N ILE A 36 -13.23 -23.25 -10.42
CA ILE A 36 -12.29 -24.19 -9.77
C ILE A 36 -12.01 -25.37 -10.71
N LEU A 37 -13.05 -26.03 -11.24
CA LEU A 37 -12.88 -27.15 -12.16
C LEU A 37 -12.11 -26.78 -13.42
N ARG A 38 -12.43 -25.64 -14.04
CA ARG A 38 -11.71 -25.18 -15.23
C ARG A 38 -10.26 -24.80 -14.95
N ALA A 39 -9.96 -24.30 -13.75
CA ALA A 39 -8.58 -24.07 -13.33
C ALA A 39 -7.80 -25.39 -13.21
N LEU A 40 -8.40 -26.44 -12.63
CA LEU A 40 -7.82 -27.79 -12.58
C LEU A 40 -7.55 -28.34 -14.00
N ILE A 41 -8.51 -28.22 -14.93
CA ILE A 41 -8.34 -28.63 -16.34
C ILE A 41 -7.18 -27.87 -16.99
N ALA A 42 -7.10 -26.55 -16.80
CA ALA A 42 -6.03 -25.74 -17.36
C ALA A 42 -4.65 -26.16 -16.84
N VAL A 43 -4.55 -26.49 -15.55
CA VAL A 43 -3.31 -26.99 -14.94
C VAL A 43 -2.95 -28.37 -15.45
N TRP A 44 -3.90 -29.29 -15.57
CA TRP A 44 -3.67 -30.61 -16.16
C TRP A 44 -3.09 -30.50 -17.58
N HIS A 45 -3.60 -29.57 -18.38
CA HIS A 45 -3.07 -29.34 -19.72
C HIS A 45 -1.66 -28.74 -19.72
N ARG A 46 -1.29 -27.88 -18.76
CA ARG A 46 -0.07 -27.06 -18.85
C ARG A 46 1.09 -27.54 -18.00
N LYS A 47 0.81 -28.23 -16.89
CA LYS A 47 1.79 -28.42 -15.81
C LYS A 47 1.90 -29.86 -15.30
N VAL A 48 0.92 -30.72 -15.59
CA VAL A 48 0.90 -32.10 -15.10
C VAL A 48 1.41 -33.06 -16.18
N ASP A 49 2.16 -34.09 -15.76
CA ASP A 49 2.56 -35.19 -16.64
C ASP A 49 1.34 -36.05 -16.99
N ARG A 50 0.94 -36.00 -18.27
CA ARG A 50 -0.24 -36.73 -18.79
C ARG A 50 0.00 -38.22 -18.98
N VAL A 51 1.25 -38.68 -18.93
CA VAL A 51 1.58 -40.11 -18.92
C VAL A 51 1.32 -40.68 -17.53
N ALA A 52 1.81 -40.00 -16.49
CA ALA A 52 1.55 -40.37 -15.10
C ALA A 52 0.08 -40.18 -14.70
N TYR A 53 -0.58 -39.15 -15.25
CA TYR A 53 -1.98 -38.82 -14.96
C TYR A 53 -2.82 -38.71 -16.25
N PRO A 54 -3.29 -39.85 -16.80
CA PRO A 54 -4.10 -39.90 -17.99
C PRO A 54 -5.40 -39.08 -17.90
N ARG A 55 -5.93 -38.71 -19.07
CA ARG A 55 -7.19 -37.94 -19.19
C ARG A 55 -8.38 -38.60 -18.47
N ALA A 56 -8.43 -39.93 -18.44
CA ALA A 56 -9.50 -40.67 -17.76
C ALA A 56 -9.51 -40.44 -16.25
N ASP A 57 -8.34 -40.30 -15.63
CA ASP A 57 -8.22 -40.04 -14.18
C ASP A 57 -8.66 -38.62 -13.84
N LEU A 58 -8.34 -37.65 -14.70
CA LEU A 58 -8.86 -36.30 -14.60
C LEU A 58 -10.38 -36.29 -14.72
N GLU A 59 -10.94 -36.94 -15.74
CA GLU A 59 -12.39 -37.00 -15.96
C GLU A 59 -13.09 -37.63 -14.75
N LYS A 60 -12.55 -38.73 -14.20
CA LYS A 60 -13.06 -39.38 -12.99
C LYS A 60 -13.06 -38.44 -11.78
N LEU A 61 -11.95 -37.76 -11.51
CA LEU A 61 -11.82 -36.81 -10.39
C LEU A 61 -12.82 -35.64 -10.53
N LEU A 62 -12.84 -35.00 -11.69
CA LEU A 62 -13.70 -33.83 -11.91
C LEU A 62 -15.19 -34.21 -11.93
N ALA A 63 -15.53 -35.39 -12.45
CA ALA A 63 -16.89 -35.94 -12.39
C ALA A 63 -17.37 -36.13 -10.95
N GLN A 64 -16.49 -36.60 -10.05
CA GLN A 64 -16.80 -36.70 -8.61
C GLN A 64 -17.05 -35.31 -8.01
N LEU A 65 -16.17 -34.33 -8.28
CA LEU A 65 -16.34 -32.95 -7.79
C LEU A 65 -17.59 -32.26 -8.33
N ALA A 66 -17.99 -32.56 -9.56
CA ALA A 66 -19.22 -32.04 -10.17
C ALA A 66 -20.49 -32.74 -9.68
N GLY A 67 -20.36 -33.91 -9.06
CA GLY A 67 -21.49 -34.70 -8.55
C GLY A 67 -22.17 -34.09 -7.33
N THR A 68 -21.44 -33.30 -6.53
CA THR A 68 -21.97 -32.63 -5.35
C THR A 68 -21.50 -31.18 -5.27
N LEU A 69 -22.31 -30.34 -4.64
CA LEU A 69 -22.01 -28.92 -4.50
C LEU A 69 -21.09 -28.70 -3.29
N PRO A 70 -20.00 -27.93 -3.42
CA PRO A 70 -19.21 -27.58 -2.25
C PRO A 70 -19.96 -26.59 -1.35
N SER A 71 -19.69 -26.64 -0.06
CA SER A 71 -19.88 -25.51 0.85
C SER A 71 -18.57 -24.76 1.01
N TYR A 72 -18.58 -23.54 1.53
CA TYR A 72 -17.39 -22.73 1.74
C TYR A 72 -17.28 -22.20 3.16
N ARG A 73 -16.04 -22.02 3.60
CA ARG A 73 -15.68 -21.10 4.68
C ARG A 73 -14.95 -19.91 4.08
N LEU A 74 -15.55 -18.73 4.18
CA LEU A 74 -15.03 -17.52 3.58
C LEU A 74 -14.15 -16.76 4.58
N PRO A 75 -12.95 -16.30 4.16
CA PRO A 75 -12.20 -15.35 4.95
C PRO A 75 -12.85 -13.97 4.85
N SER A 76 -12.52 -13.09 5.79
CA SER A 76 -12.98 -11.70 5.75
C SER A 76 -12.47 -11.04 4.48
N ALA A 77 -13.39 -10.54 3.64
CA ALA A 77 -13.05 -9.89 2.38
C ALA A 77 -13.73 -8.53 2.24
N VAL A 78 -13.04 -7.62 1.56
CA VAL A 78 -13.51 -6.26 1.28
C VAL A 78 -13.61 -6.07 -0.22
N HIS A 79 -14.77 -5.62 -0.70
CA HIS A 79 -14.93 -5.19 -2.07
C HIS A 79 -14.07 -3.96 -2.33
N SER A 80 -13.17 -4.03 -3.31
CA SER A 80 -12.37 -2.89 -3.75
C SER A 80 -12.27 -2.85 -5.27
N HIS A 81 -11.89 -1.70 -5.80
CA HIS A 81 -11.62 -1.53 -7.21
C HIS A 81 -10.60 -0.43 -7.46
N VAL A 82 -9.84 -0.55 -8.55
CA VAL A 82 -9.06 0.56 -9.10
C VAL A 82 -9.87 1.22 -10.22
N ARG A 83 -9.71 2.55 -10.36
CA ARG A 83 -10.36 3.35 -11.39
C ARG A 83 -9.30 3.85 -12.37
N HIS A 84 -9.45 3.47 -13.63
CA HIS A 84 -8.55 3.88 -14.71
C HIS A 84 -9.31 4.70 -15.73
N TYR A 85 -8.79 5.87 -16.09
CA TYR A 85 -9.30 6.64 -17.22
C TYR A 85 -8.46 6.28 -18.44
N MET A 86 -9.01 5.42 -19.31
CA MET A 86 -8.33 4.92 -20.50
C MET A 86 -8.78 5.69 -21.74
N PRO A 87 -7.87 6.10 -22.64
CA PRO A 87 -8.23 6.70 -23.90
C PRO A 87 -8.84 5.64 -24.81
N VAL A 88 -10.12 5.78 -25.14
CA VAL A 88 -10.81 4.95 -26.13
C VAL A 88 -10.98 5.78 -27.39
N ARG A 89 -10.50 5.27 -28.52
CA ARG A 89 -10.67 5.93 -29.83
C ARG A 89 -12.14 5.91 -30.23
N GLU A 90 -12.74 7.08 -30.33
CA GLU A 90 -14.09 7.27 -30.86
C GLU A 90 -13.98 8.13 -32.13
N GLY A 91 -13.88 7.47 -33.28
CA GLY A 91 -13.59 8.12 -34.57
C GLY A 91 -12.18 8.72 -34.61
N SER A 92 -12.06 10.04 -34.78
CA SER A 92 -10.79 10.77 -34.86
C SER A 92 -10.35 11.43 -33.55
N LYS A 93 -11.07 11.21 -32.43
CA LYS A 93 -10.75 11.78 -31.12
C LYS A 93 -10.67 10.68 -30.06
N ASP A 94 -9.76 10.86 -29.10
CA ASP A 94 -9.69 9.99 -27.93
C ASP A 94 -10.67 10.49 -26.86
N LYS A 95 -11.52 9.59 -26.36
CA LYS A 95 -12.41 9.84 -25.23
C LYS A 95 -11.93 9.06 -24.01
N ASN A 96 -11.70 9.78 -22.92
CA ASN A 96 -11.36 9.15 -21.65
C ASN A 96 -12.57 8.39 -21.10
N THR A 97 -12.50 7.06 -21.14
CA THR A 97 -13.52 6.18 -20.59
C THR A 97 -13.06 5.65 -19.24
N LEU A 98 -13.94 5.73 -18.25
CA LEU A 98 -13.69 5.17 -16.93
C LEU A 98 -13.85 3.64 -16.99
N ILE A 99 -12.79 2.94 -16.59
CA ILE A 99 -12.70 1.48 -16.51
C ILE A 99 -12.49 1.12 -15.05
N PHE A 100 -13.25 0.12 -14.59
CA PHE A 100 -13.14 -0.43 -13.24
C PHE A 100 -12.34 -1.73 -13.28
N ASP A 101 -11.42 -1.88 -12.33
CA ASP A 101 -10.77 -3.16 -12.04
C ASP A 101 -11.13 -3.59 -10.62
N ALA A 102 -12.20 -4.37 -10.47
CA ALA A 102 -12.75 -4.79 -9.19
C ALA A 102 -12.14 -6.12 -8.69
N PHE A 103 -11.95 -6.21 -7.37
CA PHE A 103 -11.37 -7.36 -6.69
C PHE A 103 -11.84 -7.44 -5.23
N ALA A 104 -11.82 -8.66 -4.68
CA ALA A 104 -11.93 -8.89 -3.26
C ALA A 104 -10.54 -8.72 -2.63
N ARG A 105 -10.39 -7.79 -1.70
CA ARG A 105 -9.20 -7.69 -0.85
C ARG A 105 -9.35 -8.68 0.29
N VAL A 106 -8.39 -9.59 0.41
CA VAL A 106 -8.38 -10.67 1.40
C VAL A 106 -7.05 -10.64 2.15
N SER A 107 -7.02 -11.08 3.40
CA SER A 107 -5.75 -11.24 4.12
C SER A 107 -4.89 -12.33 3.45
N PRO A 108 -3.59 -12.11 3.22
CA PRO A 108 -2.69 -13.16 2.72
C PRO A 108 -2.56 -14.37 3.65
N GLU A 109 -2.86 -14.20 4.94
CA GLU A 109 -2.79 -15.26 5.95
C GLU A 109 -4.09 -16.05 6.10
N ASP A 110 -5.21 -15.48 5.66
CA ASP A 110 -6.50 -16.15 5.81
C ASP A 110 -6.72 -17.13 4.64
N GLU A 111 -7.28 -18.30 4.97
CA GLU A 111 -7.55 -19.36 4.01
C GLU A 111 -9.05 -19.41 3.68
N LEU A 112 -9.38 -19.43 2.39
CA LEU A 112 -10.70 -19.81 1.89
C LEU A 112 -10.76 -21.32 1.75
N VAL A 113 -11.77 -21.95 2.35
CA VAL A 113 -11.94 -23.41 2.28
C VAL A 113 -13.17 -23.75 1.45
N ALA A 114 -12.99 -24.57 0.42
CA ALA A 114 -14.06 -25.22 -0.33
C ALA A 114 -14.21 -26.68 0.15
N LEU A 115 -15.40 -27.04 0.58
CA LEU A 115 -15.71 -28.29 1.28
C LEU A 115 -16.72 -29.11 0.50
N TRP A 116 -16.36 -30.32 0.11
CA TRP A 116 -17.28 -31.34 -0.37
C TRP A 116 -17.51 -32.38 0.75
N PRO A 117 -18.65 -32.31 1.48
CA PRO A 117 -18.88 -33.16 2.65
C PRO A 117 -18.95 -34.64 2.28
N GLU A 118 -19.65 -34.93 1.19
CA GLU A 118 -20.01 -36.28 0.74
C GLU A 118 -18.91 -36.98 -0.07
N ILE A 119 -17.87 -36.23 -0.50
CA ILE A 119 -16.81 -36.79 -1.34
C ILE A 119 -15.71 -37.39 -0.45
N THR A 120 -15.32 -38.62 -0.77
CA THR A 120 -14.10 -39.24 -0.26
C THR A 120 -13.33 -39.79 -1.44
N LEU A 121 -12.15 -39.21 -1.71
CA LEU A 121 -11.32 -39.58 -2.85
C LEU A 121 -10.46 -40.80 -2.53
N GLU A 122 -10.29 -41.69 -3.51
CA GLU A 122 -9.28 -42.77 -3.45
C GLU A 122 -7.85 -42.20 -3.53
N LYS A 123 -6.86 -42.96 -3.07
CA LYS A 123 -5.45 -42.50 -3.01
C LYS A 123 -4.90 -42.03 -4.36
N ALA A 124 -5.32 -42.62 -5.47
CA ALA A 124 -4.92 -42.20 -6.81
C ALA A 124 -5.48 -40.81 -7.16
N SER A 125 -6.79 -40.62 -6.98
CA SER A 125 -7.45 -39.32 -7.16
C SER A 125 -6.92 -38.23 -6.21
N GLN A 126 -6.55 -38.60 -4.98
CA GLN A 126 -5.91 -37.66 -4.03
C GLN A 126 -4.56 -37.16 -4.57
N ARG A 127 -3.69 -38.07 -5.03
CA ARG A 127 -2.39 -37.69 -5.62
C ARG A 127 -2.54 -36.81 -6.85
N LEU A 128 -3.48 -37.14 -7.73
CA LEU A 128 -3.80 -36.30 -8.89
C LEU A 128 -4.29 -34.91 -8.45
N LEU A 129 -5.20 -34.85 -7.47
CA LEU A 129 -5.69 -33.57 -6.96
C LEU A 129 -4.55 -32.75 -6.34
N ASP A 130 -3.67 -33.36 -5.55
CA ASP A 130 -2.52 -32.69 -4.95
C ASP A 130 -1.57 -32.12 -6.01
N GLU A 131 -1.27 -32.89 -7.06
CA GLU A 131 -0.46 -32.45 -8.20
C GLU A 131 -1.10 -31.26 -8.94
N LEU A 132 -2.43 -31.33 -9.16
CA LEU A 132 -3.18 -30.24 -9.80
C LEU A 132 -3.21 -28.98 -8.94
N LEU A 133 -3.40 -29.11 -7.62
CA LEU A 133 -3.44 -27.96 -6.71
C LEU A 133 -2.06 -27.32 -6.56
N MET A 134 -0.98 -28.12 -6.49
CA MET A 134 0.40 -27.62 -6.50
C MET A 134 0.71 -26.83 -7.79
N GLY A 135 0.08 -27.20 -8.90
CA GLY A 135 0.20 -26.48 -10.16
C GLY A 135 -0.60 -25.17 -10.23
N PHE A 136 -1.38 -24.77 -9.23
CA PHE A 136 -2.10 -23.51 -9.27
C PHE A 136 -1.11 -22.33 -9.22
N ALA A 137 -1.28 -21.36 -10.12
CA ALA A 137 -0.54 -20.09 -10.07
C ALA A 137 -1.48 -18.90 -9.83
N TYR A 138 -2.72 -18.99 -10.31
CA TYR A 138 -3.76 -18.01 -10.06
C TYR A 138 -5.13 -18.68 -10.15
N LEU A 139 -6.14 -18.10 -9.50
CA LEU A 139 -7.54 -18.50 -9.60
C LEU A 139 -8.40 -17.27 -9.94
N GLY A 140 -9.13 -17.30 -11.07
CA GLY A 140 -9.78 -16.10 -11.61
C GLY A 140 -8.92 -15.45 -12.68
N ARG A 141 -8.48 -14.21 -12.44
CA ARG A 141 -7.54 -13.52 -13.32
C ARG A 141 -6.09 -13.70 -12.85
N ALA A 142 -5.13 -13.38 -13.71
CA ALA A 142 -3.70 -13.60 -13.46
C ALA A 142 -3.14 -12.80 -12.27
N GLU A 143 -3.85 -11.74 -11.86
CA GLU A 143 -3.55 -10.91 -10.69
C GLU A 143 -3.92 -11.60 -9.36
N SER A 144 -4.75 -12.65 -9.40
CA SER A 144 -5.21 -13.43 -8.25
C SER A 144 -4.27 -14.59 -7.93
N TRP A 145 -3.03 -14.30 -7.55
CA TRP A 145 -2.08 -15.36 -7.17
C TRP A 145 -2.67 -16.21 -6.06
N VAL A 146 -2.53 -17.52 -6.19
CA VAL A 146 -3.17 -18.47 -5.28
C VAL A 146 -2.21 -19.60 -4.93
N GLU A 147 -2.19 -19.96 -3.65
CA GLU A 147 -1.65 -21.21 -3.15
C GLU A 147 -2.85 -22.09 -2.81
N ALA A 148 -2.89 -23.31 -3.36
CA ALA A 148 -3.99 -24.24 -3.17
C ALA A 148 -3.49 -25.57 -2.64
N GLN A 149 -4.20 -26.14 -1.67
CA GLN A 149 -3.83 -27.42 -1.07
C GLN A 149 -5.07 -28.21 -0.65
N ARG A 150 -4.98 -29.54 -0.74
CA ARG A 150 -5.97 -30.41 -0.14
C ARG A 150 -5.71 -30.48 1.36
N LEU A 151 -6.73 -30.23 2.17
CA LEU A 151 -6.65 -30.34 3.62
C LEU A 151 -6.90 -31.79 4.03
N GLU A 152 -6.01 -32.37 4.83
CA GLU A 152 -6.16 -33.76 5.33
C GLU A 152 -7.34 -33.89 6.28
N SER A 153 -7.58 -32.86 7.09
CA SER A 153 -8.71 -32.72 8.00
C SER A 153 -9.10 -31.25 8.12
N TRP A 154 -10.40 -30.98 8.27
CA TRP A 154 -10.91 -29.64 8.51
C TRP A 154 -12.09 -29.71 9.48
N GLU A 155 -12.00 -28.96 10.59
CA GLU A 155 -12.96 -29.01 11.70
C GLU A 155 -13.80 -27.72 11.83
N GLY A 156 -13.78 -26.87 10.81
CA GLY A 156 -14.57 -25.63 10.81
C GLY A 156 -16.05 -25.86 10.44
N GLU A 157 -16.84 -24.80 10.56
CA GLU A 157 -18.21 -24.76 10.06
C GLU A 157 -18.31 -23.89 8.79
N PRO A 158 -18.92 -24.39 7.70
CA PRO A 158 -19.08 -23.60 6.49
C PRO A 158 -20.05 -22.45 6.75
N ASP A 159 -19.70 -21.25 6.29
CA ASP A 159 -20.51 -20.05 6.41
C ASP A 159 -21.23 -19.68 5.09
N CYS A 160 -20.81 -20.29 3.98
CA CYS A 160 -21.44 -20.12 2.68
C CYS A 160 -21.86 -21.48 2.11
N VAL A 161 -23.16 -21.67 1.90
CA VAL A 161 -23.76 -22.97 1.57
C VAL A 161 -24.76 -22.86 0.41
N PRO A 162 -24.98 -23.93 -0.37
CA PRO A 162 -26.03 -23.94 -1.38
C PRO A 162 -27.41 -23.65 -0.75
N GLY A 163 -28.16 -22.72 -1.35
CA GLY A 163 -29.46 -22.29 -0.87
C GLY A 163 -29.98 -21.07 -1.61
N ASP A 164 -31.30 -21.02 -1.82
CA ASP A 164 -32.02 -19.93 -2.48
C ASP A 164 -32.67 -18.94 -1.50
N THR A 165 -32.66 -19.28 -0.20
CA THR A 165 -33.28 -18.52 0.87
C THR A 165 -32.21 -17.76 1.65
N ALA A 166 -32.42 -16.45 1.85
CA ALA A 166 -31.48 -15.59 2.58
C ALA A 166 -31.46 -15.85 4.09
N LEU A 167 -32.57 -16.32 4.65
CA LEU A 167 -32.71 -16.63 6.08
C LEU A 167 -32.19 -18.05 6.37
N ASP A 168 -31.28 -18.16 7.33
CA ASP A 168 -30.99 -19.43 7.96
C ASP A 168 -32.10 -19.77 8.96
N VAL A 169 -32.88 -20.82 8.66
CA VAL A 169 -33.97 -21.25 9.55
C VAL A 169 -33.43 -21.83 10.86
N LYS A 170 -32.18 -22.31 10.90
CA LYS A 170 -31.56 -22.90 12.09
C LYS A 170 -30.92 -21.86 12.98
N THR A 171 -30.19 -20.89 12.41
CA THR A 171 -29.48 -19.86 13.19
C THR A 171 -30.27 -18.56 13.33
N GLY A 172 -31.28 -18.31 12.48
CA GLY A 172 -32.03 -17.05 12.42
C GLY A 172 -31.27 -15.91 11.74
N GLU A 173 -30.08 -16.15 11.21
CA GLU A 173 -29.25 -15.13 10.57
C GLU A 173 -29.70 -14.85 9.13
N ILE A 174 -29.62 -13.57 8.73
CA ILE A 174 -29.92 -13.12 7.38
C ILE A 174 -28.62 -12.97 6.60
N GLY A 175 -28.44 -13.84 5.60
CA GLY A 175 -27.34 -13.79 4.65
C GLY A 175 -27.71 -13.09 3.34
N GLU A 176 -26.76 -13.11 2.41
CA GLU A 176 -26.93 -12.68 1.02
C GLU A 176 -27.00 -13.91 0.11
N VAL A 177 -27.91 -13.90 -0.87
CA VAL A 177 -28.03 -14.95 -1.87
C VAL A 177 -27.29 -14.54 -3.13
N VAL A 178 -26.28 -15.33 -3.53
CA VAL A 178 -25.46 -15.09 -4.72
C VAL A 178 -25.56 -16.24 -5.72
N PRO A 179 -25.67 -15.97 -7.03
CA PRO A 179 -25.66 -17.01 -8.04
C PRO A 179 -24.21 -17.41 -8.38
N LEU A 180 -23.87 -18.69 -8.22
CA LEU A 180 -22.62 -19.27 -8.67
C LEU A 180 -22.84 -20.22 -9.85
N LEU A 181 -21.92 -20.18 -10.81
CA LEU A 181 -21.92 -21.12 -11.91
C LEU A 181 -21.30 -22.45 -11.45
N CYS A 182 -22.05 -23.54 -11.53
CA CYS A 182 -21.58 -24.87 -11.14
C CYS A 182 -21.50 -25.78 -12.38
N PRO A 183 -20.57 -26.75 -12.41
CA PRO A 183 -20.63 -27.81 -13.41
C PRO A 183 -21.89 -28.66 -13.21
N GLN A 184 -22.51 -29.08 -14.30
CA GLN A 184 -23.51 -30.13 -14.23
C GLN A 184 -22.82 -31.49 -13.99
N PRO A 185 -23.40 -32.39 -13.19
CA PRO A 185 -22.94 -33.76 -13.11
C PRO A 185 -22.95 -34.43 -14.50
N PRO A 186 -22.04 -35.37 -14.79
CA PRO A 186 -21.97 -36.03 -16.11
C PRO A 186 -23.30 -36.64 -16.57
N ALA A 187 -24.05 -37.28 -15.66
CA ALA A 187 -25.35 -37.86 -15.98
C ALA A 187 -26.39 -36.80 -16.40
N ALA A 188 -26.41 -35.66 -15.69
CA ALA A 188 -27.31 -34.55 -16.02
C ALA A 188 -26.98 -33.92 -17.38
N TYR A 189 -25.68 -33.78 -17.69
CA TYR A 189 -25.23 -33.29 -18.99
C TYR A 189 -25.66 -34.22 -20.14
N GLN A 190 -25.54 -35.54 -19.96
CA GLN A 190 -25.99 -36.50 -20.99
C GLN A 190 -27.49 -36.42 -21.24
N VAL A 191 -28.30 -36.27 -20.18
CA VAL A 191 -29.75 -36.06 -20.31
C VAL A 191 -30.05 -34.77 -21.05
N PHE A 192 -29.43 -33.66 -20.64
CA PHE A 192 -29.58 -32.36 -21.30
C PHE A 192 -29.21 -32.43 -22.78
N ARG A 193 -28.09 -33.10 -23.09
CA ARG A 193 -27.60 -33.28 -24.45
C ARG A 193 -28.59 -34.04 -25.31
N ALA A 194 -29.10 -35.18 -24.83
CA ALA A 194 -30.08 -35.98 -25.55
C ALA A 194 -31.36 -35.17 -25.84
N GLN A 195 -31.88 -34.47 -24.83
CA GLN A 195 -33.04 -33.58 -24.99
C GLN A 195 -32.79 -32.46 -26.01
N TRP A 196 -31.60 -31.86 -25.97
CA TRP A 196 -31.23 -30.79 -26.91
C TRP A 196 -31.11 -31.31 -28.33
N GLN A 197 -30.55 -32.51 -28.53
CA GLN A 197 -30.43 -33.15 -29.83
C GLN A 197 -31.80 -33.54 -30.42
N ASP A 198 -32.71 -34.05 -29.59
CA ASP A 198 -34.08 -34.35 -29.99
C ASP A 198 -34.84 -33.08 -30.41
N ALA A 199 -34.65 -31.98 -29.67
CA ALA A 199 -35.24 -30.69 -29.99
C ALA A 199 -34.60 -29.99 -31.20
N ASN A 200 -33.34 -30.31 -31.53
CA ASN A 200 -32.58 -29.72 -32.64
C ASN A 200 -32.03 -30.79 -33.58
N PRO A 201 -32.89 -31.53 -34.29
CA PRO A 201 -32.45 -32.58 -35.20
C PRO A 201 -31.60 -31.98 -36.32
N VAL A 202 -30.37 -32.49 -36.48
CA VAL A 202 -29.41 -32.01 -37.49
C VAL A 202 -29.94 -32.35 -38.90
N LYS A 203 -30.71 -31.44 -39.51
CA LYS A 203 -31.14 -31.56 -40.91
C LYS A 203 -30.04 -31.08 -41.85
N GLY A 204 -29.31 -32.05 -42.41
CA GLY A 204 -28.34 -31.83 -43.48
C GLY A 204 -26.97 -31.31 -43.00
N LYS A 205 -25.91 -31.71 -43.72
CA LYS A 205 -24.51 -31.31 -43.46
C LYS A 205 -24.29 -29.81 -43.66
N LYS A 206 -24.77 -28.96 -42.77
CA LYS A 206 -24.20 -27.61 -42.58
C LYS A 206 -23.05 -27.72 -41.57
N LYS A 207 -21.81 -27.71 -42.09
CA LYS A 207 -20.59 -27.49 -41.30
C LYS A 207 -20.76 -26.17 -40.54
N GLY A 208 -21.07 -26.23 -39.24
CA GLY A 208 -21.23 -25.05 -38.38
C GLY A 208 -22.37 -25.12 -37.35
N GLY A 209 -23.27 -26.10 -37.40
CA GLY A 209 -24.25 -26.31 -36.33
C GLY A 209 -23.56 -26.88 -35.09
N ALA A 210 -23.71 -26.21 -33.94
CA ALA A 210 -23.02 -26.53 -32.69
C ALA A 210 -23.42 -27.89 -32.12
N VAL A 211 -22.73 -28.96 -32.53
CA VAL A 211 -22.88 -30.27 -31.90
C VAL A 211 -22.25 -30.19 -30.50
N LEU A 212 -23.09 -30.36 -29.47
CA LEU A 212 -22.64 -30.52 -28.10
C LEU A 212 -21.66 -31.73 -28.01
N PRO A 213 -20.47 -31.57 -27.41
CA PRO A 213 -19.51 -32.66 -27.28
C PRO A 213 -20.13 -33.92 -26.66
N ASP A 214 -19.68 -35.11 -27.08
CA ASP A 214 -20.13 -36.37 -26.47
C ASP A 214 -19.53 -36.54 -25.06
N SER A 215 -18.26 -36.16 -24.88
CA SER A 215 -17.56 -36.22 -23.60
C SER A 215 -17.94 -35.04 -22.71
N TRP A 216 -18.32 -35.34 -21.46
CA TRP A 216 -18.61 -34.34 -20.45
C TRP A 216 -17.40 -33.43 -20.20
N LEU A 217 -16.19 -34.01 -20.11
CA LEU A 217 -14.97 -33.23 -19.92
C LEU A 217 -14.72 -32.23 -21.05
N GLU A 218 -15.04 -32.59 -22.31
CA GLU A 218 -14.93 -31.68 -23.45
C GLU A 218 -15.94 -30.53 -23.34
N ALA A 219 -17.17 -30.85 -22.93
CA ALA A 219 -18.22 -29.86 -22.72
C ALA A 219 -17.87 -28.84 -21.64
N VAL A 220 -17.23 -29.27 -20.54
CA VAL A 220 -16.71 -28.37 -19.49
C VAL A 220 -15.50 -27.56 -19.97
N SER A 221 -14.73 -28.10 -20.92
CA SER A 221 -13.51 -27.48 -21.44
C SER A 221 -13.75 -26.44 -22.54
N LEU A 222 -14.99 -26.31 -23.05
CA LEU A 222 -15.31 -25.39 -24.14
C LEU A 222 -14.89 -23.93 -23.84
N GLU A 223 -14.30 -23.29 -24.85
CA GLU A 223 -13.91 -21.89 -24.76
C GLU A 223 -15.10 -20.96 -24.94
N THR A 224 -15.05 -19.79 -24.31
CA THR A 224 -16.12 -18.77 -24.44
C THR A 224 -16.32 -18.34 -25.89
N SER A 225 -15.25 -18.26 -26.68
CA SER A 225 -15.29 -17.96 -28.12
C SER A 225 -16.11 -18.98 -28.91
N GLN A 226 -15.91 -20.29 -28.63
CA GLN A 226 -16.65 -21.38 -29.25
C GLN A 226 -18.13 -21.34 -28.88
N LEU A 227 -18.44 -21.09 -27.61
CA LEU A 227 -19.81 -20.98 -27.12
C LEU A 227 -20.54 -19.79 -27.78
N GLN A 228 -19.90 -18.63 -27.86
CA GLN A 228 -20.45 -17.43 -28.51
C GLN A 228 -20.67 -17.63 -30.01
N ALA A 229 -19.70 -18.23 -30.71
CA ALA A 229 -19.83 -18.56 -32.13
C ALA A 229 -20.99 -19.54 -32.40
N ALA A 230 -21.26 -20.41 -31.43
CA ALA A 230 -22.37 -21.35 -31.42
C ALA A 230 -23.70 -20.76 -30.91
N GLY A 231 -23.74 -19.48 -30.52
CA GLY A 231 -24.95 -18.80 -30.04
C GLY A 231 -25.38 -19.14 -28.61
N TRP A 232 -24.51 -19.76 -27.82
CA TRP A 232 -24.80 -20.09 -26.42
C TRP A 232 -24.60 -18.88 -25.50
N SER A 233 -25.63 -18.55 -24.71
CA SER A 233 -25.56 -17.51 -23.66
C SER A 233 -24.92 -18.02 -22.35
N GLN A 234 -24.86 -19.34 -22.17
CA GLN A 234 -24.27 -20.01 -21.01
C GLN A 234 -23.65 -21.34 -21.45
N PRO A 235 -22.57 -21.83 -20.81
CA PRO A 235 -22.00 -23.13 -21.13
C PRO A 235 -23.03 -24.23 -20.85
N PRO A 236 -23.26 -25.17 -21.79
CA PRO A 236 -24.28 -26.21 -21.67
C PRO A 236 -24.00 -27.22 -20.55
N ALA A 237 -22.73 -27.44 -20.23
CA ALA A 237 -22.31 -28.28 -19.09
C ALA A 237 -22.29 -27.50 -17.76
N ALA A 238 -22.82 -26.28 -17.71
CA ALA A 238 -22.89 -25.46 -16.51
C ALA A 238 -24.33 -25.08 -16.18
N TRP A 239 -24.60 -24.87 -14.89
CA TRP A 239 -25.89 -24.43 -14.39
C TRP A 239 -25.71 -23.44 -13.24
N ARG A 240 -26.73 -22.61 -13.01
CA ARG A 240 -26.70 -21.60 -11.95
C ARG A 240 -27.28 -22.20 -10.68
N VAL A 241 -26.52 -22.07 -9.60
CA VAL A 241 -26.92 -22.51 -8.26
C VAL A 241 -26.80 -21.32 -7.32
N PHE A 242 -27.83 -21.11 -6.51
CA PHE A 242 -27.81 -20.06 -5.50
C PHE A 242 -27.07 -20.53 -4.26
N TYR A 243 -26.26 -19.65 -3.70
CA TYR A 243 -25.54 -19.83 -2.46
C TYR A 243 -25.93 -18.74 -1.50
N ARG A 244 -26.19 -19.12 -0.26
CA ARG A 244 -26.30 -18.19 0.86
C ARG A 244 -24.92 -18.01 1.46
N ARG A 245 -24.44 -16.76 1.50
CA ARG A 245 -23.20 -16.36 2.19
C ARG A 245 -23.52 -15.33 3.29
N PRO A 246 -22.63 -15.09 4.26
CA PRO A 246 -22.80 -14.02 5.23
C PRO A 246 -22.92 -12.67 4.53
N SER A 247 -23.80 -11.79 5.01
CA SER A 247 -24.03 -10.46 4.40
C SER A 247 -22.80 -9.55 4.44
N ASP A 248 -21.86 -9.84 5.34
CA ASP A 248 -20.58 -9.15 5.48
C ASP A 248 -19.39 -9.92 4.88
N ALA A 249 -19.65 -10.98 4.10
CA ALA A 249 -18.62 -11.77 3.43
C ALA A 249 -17.82 -10.97 2.39
N LEU A 250 -18.42 -9.91 1.84
CA LEU A 250 -17.76 -8.99 0.92
C LEU A 250 -18.14 -7.55 1.28
N ARG A 251 -17.43 -6.97 2.24
CA ARG A 251 -17.80 -5.65 2.80
C ARG A 251 -17.54 -4.53 1.80
N PRO A 252 -18.45 -3.55 1.62
CA PRO A 252 -18.27 -2.43 0.69
C PRO A 252 -17.19 -1.43 1.14
N ALA A 253 -16.83 -1.44 2.42
CA ALA A 253 -15.74 -0.67 2.97
C ALA A 253 -15.04 -1.49 4.05
N VAL A 254 -13.71 -1.34 4.15
CA VAL A 254 -12.99 -1.72 5.37
C VAL A 254 -13.63 -0.88 6.47
N ALA A 255 -14.24 -1.47 7.50
CA ALA A 255 -14.48 -0.75 8.74
C ALA A 255 -13.12 -0.16 9.10
N THR A 256 -13.01 1.18 9.10
CA THR A 256 -11.75 1.91 9.23
C THR A 256 -10.88 1.12 10.15
N MET A 257 -9.85 0.42 9.63
CA MET A 257 -8.97 -0.34 10.49
C MET A 257 -8.45 0.73 11.44
N ALA A 258 -8.93 0.70 12.69
CA ALA A 258 -8.18 1.28 13.77
C ALA A 258 -6.88 0.52 13.64
N ILE A 259 -5.89 1.16 13.01
CA ILE A 259 -4.53 0.68 12.96
C ILE A 259 -4.29 0.36 14.42
N ARG A 260 -4.24 -0.94 14.77
CA ARG A 260 -3.85 -1.34 16.12
C ARG A 260 -2.56 -0.57 16.32
N PRO A 261 -2.49 0.37 17.27
CA PRO A 261 -1.27 1.11 17.47
C PRO A 261 -0.24 0.02 17.73
N CYS A 262 0.65 -0.21 16.76
CA CYS A 262 1.84 -0.96 17.01
C CYS A 262 2.45 -0.20 18.18
N LYS A 263 2.55 -0.84 19.35
CA LYS A 263 3.13 -0.20 20.53
C LYS A 263 4.52 0.27 20.08
N LEU A 264 4.62 1.55 19.75
CA LEU A 264 5.87 2.22 19.46
C LEU A 264 6.65 2.10 20.76
N LYS A 265 7.55 1.11 20.81
CA LYS A 265 8.43 0.88 21.96
C LYS A 265 9.41 2.05 22.15
N SER A 266 9.54 2.93 21.15
CA SER A 266 10.35 4.14 21.16
C SER A 266 9.47 5.39 21.05
N THR A 267 9.85 6.42 21.80
CA THR A 267 9.32 7.77 21.60
C THR A 267 9.72 8.24 20.19
N VAL A 268 8.73 8.58 19.36
CA VAL A 268 9.00 9.14 18.03
C VAL A 268 9.53 10.55 18.21
N THR A 269 10.80 10.79 17.88
CA THR A 269 11.42 12.13 17.97
C THR A 269 11.59 12.79 16.63
N THR A 270 11.57 12.01 15.54
CA THR A 270 11.93 12.49 14.21
C THR A 270 10.99 11.93 13.15
N ILE A 271 10.60 12.79 12.22
CA ILE A 271 9.74 12.45 11.08
C ILE A 271 10.41 12.98 9.82
N ARG A 272 10.52 12.14 8.79
CA ARG A 272 11.12 12.50 7.50
C ARG A 272 10.05 12.51 6.42
N PHE A 273 10.11 13.54 5.58
CA PHE A 273 9.25 13.71 4.42
C PHE A 273 10.07 13.83 3.15
N ALA A 274 9.58 13.23 2.06
CA ALA A 274 10.08 13.49 0.72
C ALA A 274 9.26 14.60 0.06
N LEU A 275 9.93 15.52 -0.63
CA LEU A 275 9.35 16.60 -1.40
C LEU A 275 9.39 16.24 -2.89
N TYR A 276 8.26 16.35 -3.56
CA TYR A 276 8.13 16.10 -4.99
C TYR A 276 7.49 17.30 -5.69
N GLY A 277 8.15 17.81 -6.71
CA GLY A 277 7.66 18.91 -7.54
C GLY A 277 8.75 19.45 -8.46
N ARG A 278 8.36 20.19 -9.50
CA ARG A 278 9.29 20.77 -10.47
C ARG A 278 9.07 22.29 -10.56
N PRO A 279 10.10 23.12 -10.33
CA PRO A 279 11.44 22.77 -9.82
C PRO A 279 11.43 22.49 -8.31
N LEU A 280 12.33 21.64 -7.83
CA LEU A 280 12.59 21.49 -6.39
C LEU A 280 13.23 22.79 -5.83
N PRO A 281 12.97 23.15 -4.55
CA PRO A 281 13.60 24.31 -3.93
C PRO A 281 15.12 24.17 -3.87
N ARG A 282 15.84 25.28 -3.79
CA ARG A 282 17.30 25.26 -3.63
C ARG A 282 17.66 25.24 -2.14
N MET A 283 18.77 24.61 -1.78
CA MET A 283 19.24 24.62 -0.38
C MET A 283 19.53 26.04 0.13
N GLU A 284 19.85 26.96 -0.79
CA GLU A 284 19.98 28.39 -0.49
C GLU A 284 18.70 29.02 0.09
N ASP A 285 17.52 28.45 -0.19
CA ASP A 285 16.22 28.89 0.32
C ASP A 285 15.74 28.06 1.54
N ALA A 286 16.62 27.30 2.19
CA ALA A 286 16.28 26.40 3.31
C ALA A 286 15.37 27.06 4.36
N VAL A 287 15.70 28.27 4.81
CA VAL A 287 14.90 29.00 5.82
C VAL A 287 13.45 29.24 5.37
N LYS A 288 13.22 29.49 4.07
CA LYS A 288 11.86 29.70 3.54
C LYS A 288 11.07 28.39 3.58
N ILE A 289 11.70 27.28 3.21
CA ILE A 289 11.06 25.97 3.19
C ILE A 289 10.77 25.48 4.62
N GLY A 290 11.70 25.67 5.56
CA GLY A 290 11.47 25.35 6.97
C GLY A 290 10.37 26.20 7.60
N GLU A 291 10.30 27.51 7.31
CA GLU A 291 9.18 28.35 7.75
C GLU A 291 7.85 27.92 7.12
N LEU A 292 7.85 27.57 5.84
CA LEU A 292 6.65 27.12 5.14
C LEU A 292 6.12 25.81 5.72
N ALA A 293 7.01 24.85 5.99
CA ALA A 293 6.67 23.60 6.65
C ALA A 293 6.05 23.82 8.02
N ARG A 294 6.62 24.73 8.81
CA ARG A 294 6.06 25.10 10.11
C ARG A 294 4.66 25.68 9.97
N VAL A 295 4.44 26.65 9.08
CA VAL A 295 3.12 27.28 8.91
C VAL A 295 2.09 26.24 8.48
N ALA A 296 2.44 25.35 7.55
CA ALA A 296 1.58 24.27 7.11
C ALA A 296 1.21 23.30 8.27
N LEU A 297 2.19 22.92 9.08
CA LEU A 297 1.96 22.04 10.22
C LEU A 297 1.17 22.70 11.35
N MET A 298 1.39 23.98 11.63
CA MET A 298 0.57 24.74 12.58
C MET A 298 -0.90 24.79 12.12
N HIS A 299 -1.15 25.05 10.84
CA HIS A 299 -2.50 25.09 10.28
C HIS A 299 -3.19 23.72 10.35
N LEU A 300 -2.47 22.64 10.06
CA LEU A 300 -2.98 21.27 10.18
C LEU A 300 -3.26 20.90 11.65
N ALA A 301 -2.38 21.28 12.56
CA ALA A 301 -2.56 21.06 13.99
C ALA A 301 -3.79 21.80 14.51
N GLU A 302 -3.98 23.07 14.16
CA GLU A 302 -5.17 23.85 14.50
C GLU A 302 -6.45 23.18 13.96
N LYS A 303 -6.43 22.74 12.70
CA LYS A 303 -7.59 22.08 12.06
C LYS A 303 -7.95 20.73 12.70
N HIS A 304 -6.98 19.97 13.19
CA HIS A 304 -7.21 18.60 13.69
C HIS A 304 -7.27 18.48 15.21
N LEU A 305 -6.58 19.35 15.93
CA LEU A 305 -6.48 19.36 17.40
C LEU A 305 -7.27 20.51 18.02
N GLY A 306 -7.80 21.44 17.20
CA GLY A 306 -8.52 22.63 17.65
C GLY A 306 -7.62 23.74 18.22
N GLN A 307 -6.32 23.48 18.37
CA GLN A 307 -5.33 24.43 18.87
C GLN A 307 -3.95 24.15 18.29
N VAL A 308 -3.09 25.17 18.25
CA VAL A 308 -1.70 25.02 17.81
C VAL A 308 -0.82 24.65 19.02
N PRO A 309 -0.16 23.47 19.03
CA PRO A 309 0.73 23.10 20.12
C PRO A 309 1.90 24.08 20.27
N ALA A 310 2.21 24.46 21.52
CA ALA A 310 3.38 25.29 21.86
C ALA A 310 4.70 24.69 21.34
N LEU A 311 4.79 23.36 21.28
CA LEU A 311 5.96 22.64 20.74
C LEU A 311 6.13 22.84 19.23
N PHE A 312 5.08 23.17 18.48
CA PHE A 312 5.18 23.44 17.03
C PHE A 312 5.42 24.93 16.76
N SER A 313 4.79 25.80 17.55
CA SER A 313 4.92 27.24 17.45
C SER A 313 6.20 27.77 18.12
N GLY A 314 6.80 27.05 19.06
CA GLY A 314 7.91 27.58 19.86
C GLY A 314 7.54 28.83 20.66
N HIS A 315 6.24 29.08 20.87
CA HIS A 315 5.70 30.20 21.66
C HIS A 315 5.07 29.66 22.94
N ASP A 316 4.96 30.52 23.95
CA ASP A 316 4.32 30.19 25.25
C ASP A 316 4.95 28.98 25.95
N LEU A 317 6.23 28.74 25.69
CA LEU A 317 7.03 27.72 26.34
C LEU A 317 7.65 28.29 27.63
N PRO A 318 7.83 27.46 28.68
CA PRO A 318 8.50 27.89 29.91
C PRO A 318 9.88 28.49 29.64
N GLU A 319 10.34 29.43 30.48
CA GLU A 319 11.70 30.00 30.36
C GLU A 319 12.81 28.94 30.46
N THR A 320 12.51 27.79 31.06
CA THR A 320 13.39 26.62 31.16
C THR A 320 13.48 25.79 29.87
N ASN A 321 12.67 26.11 28.83
CA ASN A 321 12.69 25.40 27.56
C ASN A 321 13.93 25.81 26.73
N CYS A 322 14.97 25.00 26.83
CA CYS A 322 16.22 25.18 26.09
C CYS A 322 16.13 24.64 24.65
N HIS A 323 15.29 25.25 23.80
CA HIS A 323 15.10 24.84 22.40
C HIS A 323 14.49 23.43 22.23
N GLN A 324 13.64 23.02 23.16
CA GLN A 324 12.87 21.77 23.08
C GLN A 324 11.53 22.01 22.38
N HIS A 325 11.60 22.51 21.14
CA HIS A 325 10.46 22.65 20.23
C HIS A 325 10.86 22.23 18.82
N ALA A 326 9.88 22.06 17.93
CA ALA A 326 10.08 21.41 16.65
C ALA A 326 11.06 22.19 15.74
N PHE A 327 12.03 21.45 15.22
CA PHE A 327 12.94 21.87 14.16
C PHE A 327 12.40 21.38 12.81
N TYR A 328 12.38 22.27 11.83
CA TYR A 328 11.96 22.02 10.45
C TYR A 328 13.19 22.17 9.57
N LEU A 329 13.87 21.06 9.31
CA LEU A 329 15.22 21.01 8.74
C LEU A 329 15.17 20.48 7.31
N PRO A 330 15.39 21.34 6.30
CA PRO A 330 15.50 20.87 4.93
C PRO A 330 16.76 20.04 4.70
N GLU A 331 16.63 19.04 3.83
CA GLU A 331 17.73 18.20 3.36
C GLU A 331 17.79 18.28 1.83
N CYS A 332 19.01 18.33 1.30
CA CYS A 332 19.23 18.45 -0.14
C CYS A 332 19.93 17.25 -0.74
N ASN A 333 19.56 16.95 -1.99
CA ASN A 333 20.25 15.95 -2.81
C ASN A 333 21.66 16.39 -3.26
N SER A 334 22.32 15.51 -4.00
CA SER A 334 23.63 15.72 -4.62
C SER A 334 23.70 16.90 -5.60
N HIS A 335 22.56 17.47 -6.00
CA HIS A 335 22.46 18.66 -6.86
C HIS A 335 22.14 19.95 -6.07
N GLY A 336 22.11 19.90 -4.74
CA GLY A 336 21.84 21.06 -3.89
C GLY A 336 20.38 21.52 -3.93
N ARG A 337 19.45 20.61 -4.30
CA ARG A 337 18.01 20.85 -4.29
C ARG A 337 17.38 20.15 -3.09
N ILE A 338 16.48 20.84 -2.41
CA ILE A 338 15.75 20.29 -1.26
C ILE A 338 14.76 19.26 -1.78
N ASP A 339 14.99 18.01 -1.44
CA ASP A 339 14.13 16.88 -1.79
C ASP A 339 13.59 16.18 -0.55
N HIS A 340 14.09 16.51 0.64
CA HIS A 340 13.57 15.99 1.90
C HIS A 340 13.42 17.09 2.95
N LEU A 341 12.54 16.85 3.90
CA LEU A 341 12.30 17.69 5.06
C LEU A 341 12.24 16.82 6.31
N LEU A 342 13.10 17.15 7.27
CA LEU A 342 13.15 16.50 8.58
C LEU A 342 12.44 17.38 9.62
N VAL A 343 11.45 16.82 10.31
CA VAL A 343 10.80 17.46 11.46
C VAL A 343 11.26 16.75 12.72
N HIS A 344 12.02 17.45 13.56
CA HIS A 344 12.66 16.87 14.75
C HIS A 344 12.22 17.58 16.02
N LEU A 345 11.87 16.80 17.04
CA LEU A 345 11.51 17.27 18.38
C LEU A 345 12.17 16.36 19.42
N SER A 346 13.15 16.91 20.16
CA SER A 346 13.91 16.16 21.16
C SER A 346 13.04 15.60 22.30
N GLY A 347 11.95 16.29 22.64
CA GLY A 347 10.97 15.83 23.64
C GLY A 347 10.01 14.74 23.15
N GLY A 348 10.06 14.37 21.86
CA GLY A 348 9.18 13.39 21.26
C GLY A 348 7.80 13.93 20.85
N PHE A 349 7.15 13.21 19.95
CA PHE A 349 5.80 13.50 19.46
C PHE A 349 4.77 12.58 20.14
N GLU A 350 3.69 13.19 20.61
CA GLU A 350 2.50 12.46 21.06
C GLU A 350 1.72 11.86 19.88
N ALA A 351 0.91 10.83 20.15
CA ALA A 351 0.14 10.15 19.11
C ALA A 351 -0.76 11.09 18.30
N ASN A 352 -1.40 12.07 18.97
CA ASN A 352 -2.28 13.05 18.33
C ASN A 352 -1.50 14.00 17.42
N HIS A 353 -0.28 14.38 17.82
CA HIS A 353 0.64 15.18 17.00
C HIS A 353 1.04 14.42 15.73
N LEU A 354 1.36 13.13 15.84
CA LEU A 354 1.72 12.29 14.70
C LEU A 354 0.59 12.18 13.67
N GLN A 355 -0.66 12.04 14.11
CA GLN A 355 -1.81 11.98 13.19
C GLN A 355 -2.01 13.28 12.40
N ALA A 356 -1.76 14.44 13.00
CA ALA A 356 -1.84 15.72 12.32
C ALA A 356 -0.69 15.89 11.31
N ILE A 357 0.54 15.53 11.72
CA ILE A 357 1.74 15.64 10.90
C ILE A 357 1.67 14.72 9.67
N GLN A 358 1.15 13.49 9.81
CA GLN A 358 0.99 12.54 8.69
C GLN A 358 0.04 13.03 7.58
N LYS A 359 -0.81 14.03 7.87
CA LYS A 359 -1.72 14.61 6.88
C LYS A 359 -1.08 15.74 6.06
N LEU A 360 0.17 16.11 6.36
CA LEU A 360 0.91 17.06 5.54
C LEU A 360 1.22 16.42 4.19
N ASN A 361 0.49 16.86 3.17
CA ASN A 361 0.61 16.34 1.81
C ASN A 361 1.08 17.36 0.77
N ARG A 362 1.10 18.65 1.12
CA ARG A 362 1.40 19.76 0.19
C ARG A 362 2.06 20.93 0.92
N LEU A 363 3.02 21.56 0.25
CA LEU A 363 3.58 22.87 0.58
C LEU A 363 3.40 23.79 -0.63
N PHE A 364 2.95 25.01 -0.40
CA PHE A 364 2.72 25.98 -1.48
C PHE A 364 3.21 27.36 -1.07
N THR A 365 3.84 28.09 -1.98
CA THR A 365 4.23 29.48 -1.77
C THR A 365 3.15 30.43 -2.29
N ARG A 366 3.16 31.67 -1.79
CA ARG A 366 2.28 32.74 -2.34
C ARG A 366 2.59 33.05 -3.81
N ASP A 367 3.82 32.78 -4.24
CA ASP A 367 4.29 33.01 -5.61
C ASP A 367 3.87 31.90 -6.58
N GLY A 368 3.05 30.94 -6.14
CA GLY A 368 2.46 29.90 -6.99
C GLY A 368 3.29 28.62 -7.13
N ASN A 369 4.41 28.47 -6.41
CA ASN A 369 5.13 27.20 -6.38
C ASN A 369 4.41 26.20 -5.48
N GLU A 370 4.36 24.95 -5.90
CA GLU A 370 3.73 23.87 -5.16
C GLU A 370 4.60 22.60 -5.17
N TRP A 371 4.74 21.99 -4.00
CA TRP A 371 5.40 20.70 -3.81
C TRP A 371 4.49 19.74 -3.07
N LEU A 372 4.37 18.53 -3.61
CA LEU A 372 3.79 17.40 -2.90
C LEU A 372 4.75 16.98 -1.79
N VAL A 373 4.19 16.69 -0.62
CA VAL A 373 4.91 16.18 0.53
C VAL A 373 4.46 14.75 0.78
N LEU A 374 5.40 13.83 0.79
CA LEU A 374 5.17 12.42 1.00
C LEU A 374 5.78 12.01 2.33
N TYR A 375 4.97 11.40 3.19
CA TYR A 375 5.45 10.85 4.45
C TYR A 375 6.33 9.63 4.17
N GLU A 376 7.61 9.70 4.55
CA GLU A 376 8.59 8.63 4.33
C GLU A 376 8.66 7.70 5.54
N GLY A 377 8.72 8.27 6.74
CA GLY A 377 8.77 7.49 7.98
C GLY A 377 8.83 8.34 9.24
N SER A 378 8.66 7.67 10.39
CA SER A 378 8.87 8.27 11.72
C SER A 378 9.57 7.28 12.65
N GLY A 379 10.36 7.81 13.58
CA GLY A 379 11.14 7.01 14.51
C GLY A 379 11.94 7.86 15.48
N ASP A 380 12.92 7.22 16.13
CA ASP A 380 13.99 7.95 16.78
C ASP A 380 14.96 8.52 15.74
N ILE A 381 15.89 9.38 16.16
CA ILE A 381 16.87 9.96 15.23
C ILE A 381 17.83 8.91 14.66
N GLY A 382 18.11 7.84 15.41
CA GLY A 382 19.01 6.76 14.99
C GLY A 382 18.46 5.98 13.78
N THR A 383 17.14 5.88 13.66
CA THR A 383 16.43 5.25 12.54
C THR A 383 16.77 5.93 11.20
N PHE A 384 17.15 7.21 11.22
CA PHE A 384 17.47 7.98 10.02
C PHE A 384 18.98 8.18 9.80
N ALA A 385 19.85 7.58 10.62
CA ALA A 385 21.29 7.82 10.55
C ALA A 385 21.92 7.43 9.19
N ASP A 386 21.40 6.39 8.55
CA ASP A 386 21.91 5.89 7.26
C ASP A 386 21.39 6.66 6.05
N VAL A 387 20.25 7.34 6.20
CA VAL A 387 19.55 8.00 5.10
C VAL A 387 19.60 9.53 5.17
N CYS A 388 19.74 10.12 6.35
CA CYS A 388 19.69 11.57 6.56
C CYS A 388 21.08 12.12 6.88
N CYS A 389 21.56 13.05 6.06
CA CYS A 389 22.87 13.69 6.27
C CYS A 389 22.96 14.52 7.56
N HIS A 390 21.84 14.82 8.22
CA HIS A 390 21.82 15.55 9.48
C HIS A 390 21.79 14.63 10.71
N ALA A 391 21.41 13.36 10.56
CA ALA A 391 21.12 12.44 11.69
C ALA A 391 22.33 11.62 12.16
N GLY A 392 23.51 11.83 11.57
CA GLY A 392 24.71 11.05 11.88
C GLY A 392 25.35 11.38 13.23
N LYS A 393 26.39 10.61 13.56
CA LYS A 393 27.19 10.76 14.79
C LYS A 393 28.63 11.11 14.42
N SER A 394 29.14 12.26 14.87
CA SER A 394 30.54 12.65 14.64
C SER A 394 31.06 13.58 15.74
N SER A 395 32.39 13.62 15.91
CA SER A 395 33.07 14.65 16.69
C SER A 395 33.32 15.92 15.88
N ILE A 396 33.24 15.87 14.55
CA ILE A 396 33.48 17.02 13.67
C ILE A 396 32.20 17.33 12.89
N TRP A 397 31.73 18.57 12.98
CA TRP A 397 30.51 19.04 12.35
C TRP A 397 30.79 20.27 11.49
N ARG A 398 30.28 20.29 10.26
CA ARG A 398 30.45 21.40 9.32
C ARG A 398 29.10 21.96 8.92
N SER A 399 28.93 23.27 9.03
CA SER A 399 27.68 23.95 8.66
C SER A 399 27.43 23.84 7.15
N ILE A 400 26.26 23.36 6.75
CA ILE A 400 25.77 23.34 5.36
C ILE A 400 25.03 24.64 5.04
N THR A 401 24.30 25.21 6.01
CA THR A 401 23.65 26.51 5.88
C THR A 401 24.32 27.54 6.80
N PRO A 402 24.27 28.85 6.46
CA PRO A 402 25.01 29.86 7.21
C PRO A 402 24.58 29.90 8.68
N TYR A 403 25.55 29.83 9.58
CA TYR A 403 25.37 30.14 10.99
C TYR A 403 25.23 31.65 11.15
N LEU A 404 24.11 32.09 11.73
CA LEU A 404 23.87 33.48 12.08
C LEU A 404 23.97 33.61 13.60
N ARG A 405 24.74 34.58 14.08
CA ARG A 405 24.92 34.82 15.51
C ARG A 405 23.59 35.22 16.18
N PRO A 406 23.14 34.51 17.24
CA PRO A 406 21.93 34.90 17.98
C PRO A 406 22.10 36.19 18.78
N TRP A 407 23.33 36.61 19.08
CA TRP A 407 23.63 37.78 19.91
C TRP A 407 24.56 38.76 19.21
N HIS A 408 24.47 40.04 19.59
CA HIS A 408 25.37 41.07 19.07
C HIS A 408 26.83 40.78 19.45
N THR A 409 27.72 40.93 18.46
CA THR A 409 29.16 40.74 18.66
C THR A 409 29.71 41.82 19.59
N LYS A 410 30.55 41.41 20.55
CA LYS A 410 31.27 42.32 21.46
C LYS A 410 32.76 41.98 21.43
N ARG A 411 33.59 42.85 22.01
CA ARG A 411 35.02 42.56 22.26
C ARG A 411 35.11 41.25 23.06
N ASN A 412 35.79 40.24 22.53
CA ASN A 412 35.90 38.88 23.09
C ASN A 412 34.59 38.06 23.12
N PHE A 413 33.63 38.38 22.25
CA PHE A 413 32.40 37.59 22.08
C PHE A 413 32.06 37.45 20.60
N GLY A 414 32.90 36.69 19.90
CA GLY A 414 32.80 36.38 18.48
C GLY A 414 32.05 35.08 18.22
N VAL A 415 32.34 34.44 17.09
CA VAL A 415 31.64 33.22 16.66
C VAL A 415 31.93 32.04 17.59
N ALA A 416 33.19 31.86 18.00
CA ALA A 416 33.58 30.75 18.86
C ALA A 416 32.89 30.80 20.23
N GLU A 417 32.90 31.98 20.87
CA GLU A 417 32.30 32.16 22.20
C GLU A 417 30.78 32.06 22.16
N GLN A 418 30.14 32.48 21.07
CA GLN A 418 28.69 32.32 20.89
C GLN A 418 28.30 30.86 20.66
N VAL A 419 29.04 30.12 19.84
CA VAL A 419 28.82 28.68 19.65
C VAL A 419 29.00 27.93 20.97
N GLN A 420 30.06 28.22 21.74
CA GLN A 420 30.27 27.65 23.07
C GLN A 420 29.11 27.95 24.02
N ARG A 421 28.62 29.20 24.02
CA ARG A 421 27.45 29.59 24.83
C ARG A 421 26.20 28.81 24.43
N GLU A 422 25.93 28.65 23.13
CA GLU A 422 24.79 27.85 22.65
C GLU A 422 24.91 26.38 23.04
N CYS A 423 26.10 25.77 22.86
CA CYS A 423 26.34 24.40 23.27
C CYS A 423 26.02 24.21 24.75
N ARG A 424 26.48 25.12 25.61
CA ARG A 424 26.23 25.07 27.06
C ARG A 424 24.74 25.17 27.39
N LEU A 425 24.03 26.10 26.75
CA LEU A 425 22.59 26.29 26.97
C LEU A 425 21.76 25.09 26.52
N ARG A 426 22.25 24.33 25.53
CA ARG A 426 21.59 23.15 24.96
C ARG A 426 22.06 21.83 25.57
N GLY A 427 22.96 21.87 26.57
CA GLY A 427 23.53 20.67 27.18
C GLY A 427 24.44 19.86 26.27
N LEU A 428 24.97 20.47 25.20
CA LEU A 428 25.93 19.84 24.29
C LEU A 428 27.35 19.92 24.88
N PRO A 429 28.26 18.99 24.51
CA PRO A 429 29.65 19.02 24.94
C PRO A 429 30.33 20.34 24.55
N MET A 430 31.25 20.82 25.39
CA MET A 430 32.00 22.04 25.07
C MET A 430 32.91 21.80 23.86
N PRO A 431 32.81 22.60 22.78
CA PRO A 431 33.63 22.38 21.59
C PRO A 431 35.10 22.68 21.88
N VAL A 432 35.98 21.78 21.43
CA VAL A 432 37.44 21.89 21.49
C VAL A 432 37.94 22.99 20.55
N SER A 433 37.34 23.08 19.36
CA SER A 433 37.67 24.13 18.41
C SER A 433 36.47 24.54 17.57
N VAL A 434 36.41 25.82 17.24
CA VAL A 434 35.40 26.41 16.35
C VAL A 434 36.15 27.22 15.29
N LYS A 435 36.08 26.78 14.03
CA LYS A 435 36.82 27.38 12.92
C LYS A 435 35.85 27.97 11.89
N LEU A 436 36.13 29.18 11.42
CA LEU A 436 35.40 29.77 10.32
C LEU A 436 35.82 29.15 8.99
N LYS A 437 34.84 28.92 8.12
CA LYS A 437 35.05 28.49 6.73
C LYS A 437 34.53 29.59 5.80
N PRO A 438 35.22 29.88 4.69
CA PRO A 438 34.78 30.90 3.74
C PRO A 438 33.54 30.47 2.95
N GLU A 439 33.35 29.16 2.76
CA GLU A 439 32.31 28.57 1.93
C GLU A 439 31.89 27.18 2.43
N ALA A 440 30.69 26.77 2.03
CA ALA A 440 30.17 25.42 2.17
C ALA A 440 29.87 24.83 0.79
N LEU A 441 30.03 23.51 0.64
CA LEU A 441 29.69 22.80 -0.58
C LEU A 441 28.20 22.45 -0.59
N VAL A 442 27.48 22.93 -1.59
CA VAL A 442 26.06 22.62 -1.83
C VAL A 442 25.94 22.11 -3.26
N GLY A 443 25.55 20.84 -3.39
CA GLY A 443 25.46 20.19 -4.71
C GLY A 443 26.79 20.17 -5.47
N GLY A 444 27.91 20.01 -4.76
CA GLY A 444 29.27 20.06 -5.32
C GLY A 444 29.80 21.45 -5.65
N LEU A 445 29.02 22.52 -5.45
CA LEU A 445 29.43 23.88 -5.73
C LEU A 445 29.78 24.66 -4.44
N PRO A 446 30.86 25.45 -4.43
CA PRO A 446 31.17 26.33 -3.31
C PRO A 446 30.14 27.46 -3.21
N ARG A 447 29.54 27.60 -2.03
CA ARG A 447 28.59 28.66 -1.72
C ARG A 447 29.07 29.49 -0.54
N ARG A 448 28.95 30.81 -0.68
CA ARG A 448 29.20 31.80 0.37
C ARG A 448 27.89 32.16 1.08
N PRO A 449 27.93 32.69 2.31
CA PRO A 449 26.72 33.06 3.05
C PRO A 449 25.77 33.95 2.25
N VAL A 450 26.33 34.89 1.47
CA VAL A 450 25.57 35.83 0.61
C VAL A 450 24.59 35.16 -0.35
N HIS A 451 24.87 33.93 -0.81
CA HIS A 451 24.01 33.19 -1.74
C HIS A 451 22.73 32.65 -1.10
N PHE A 452 22.68 32.54 0.24
CA PHE A 452 21.52 32.00 0.95
C PHE A 452 20.49 33.08 1.27
N HIS A 453 19.23 32.70 1.35
CA HIS A 453 18.22 33.52 2.02
C HIS A 453 18.43 33.42 3.54
N ARG A 454 18.67 34.56 4.20
CA ARG A 454 19.09 34.64 5.62
C ARG A 454 18.11 35.39 6.52
N PHE A 455 16.94 35.73 6.00
CA PHE A 455 15.94 36.52 6.71
C PHE A 455 14.68 35.70 6.91
N ARG A 456 14.02 35.91 8.05
CA ARG A 456 12.72 35.32 8.33
C ARG A 456 11.61 36.16 7.71
N SER A 457 10.50 35.53 7.37
CA SER A 457 9.30 36.21 6.85
C SER A 457 8.62 37.13 7.88
N LYS A 458 8.82 36.89 9.18
CA LYS A 458 8.26 37.70 10.27
C LYS A 458 8.96 39.07 10.36
N ARG A 459 8.17 40.14 10.25
CA ARG A 459 8.64 41.53 10.37
C ARG A 459 8.96 41.90 11.82
N GLY A 460 9.89 42.84 12.02
CA GLY A 460 10.22 43.41 13.33
C GLY A 460 11.09 42.53 14.24
N LEU A 461 11.68 41.47 13.70
CA LEU A 461 12.62 40.65 14.45
C LEU A 461 13.98 41.33 14.58
N THR A 462 14.52 41.38 15.79
CA THR A 462 15.93 41.74 16.01
C THR A 462 16.81 40.60 15.50
N GLN A 463 17.60 40.88 14.46
CA GLN A 463 18.57 39.95 13.89
C GLN A 463 19.97 40.54 14.07
N PRO A 464 20.72 40.12 15.11
CA PRO A 464 22.04 40.70 15.41
C PRO A 464 23.11 40.48 14.34
N ASP A 465 22.92 39.47 13.49
CA ASP A 465 23.81 39.13 12.39
C ASP A 465 23.03 38.84 11.10
N THR A 466 23.33 39.63 10.07
CA THR A 466 22.71 39.56 8.74
C THR A 466 23.65 39.00 7.67
N HIS A 467 24.94 38.87 7.99
CA HIS A 467 25.96 38.35 7.08
C HIS A 467 26.02 36.83 7.11
N GLY A 468 26.02 36.26 8.32
CA GLY A 468 26.21 34.82 8.53
C GLY A 468 27.63 34.36 8.25
N SER A 469 27.97 33.15 8.69
CA SER A 469 29.29 32.53 8.50
C SER A 469 29.15 31.02 8.39
N PHE A 470 30.10 30.35 7.73
CA PHE A 470 30.21 28.90 7.84
C PHE A 470 31.21 28.54 8.92
N VAL A 471 30.89 27.49 9.67
CA VAL A 471 31.58 27.10 10.88
C VAL A 471 31.84 25.59 10.84
N GLU A 472 33.04 25.21 11.23
CA GLU A 472 33.42 23.84 11.56
C GLU A 472 33.64 23.76 13.08
N ILE A 473 32.95 22.81 13.72
CA ILE A 473 32.98 22.60 15.16
C ILE A 473 33.61 21.23 15.42
N VAL A 474 34.57 21.18 16.34
CA VAL A 474 35.16 19.94 16.82
C VAL A 474 34.79 19.75 18.28
N PHE A 475 34.13 18.65 18.60
CA PHE A 475 33.75 18.23 19.95
C PHE A 475 34.77 17.22 20.50
N PRO A 476 34.91 17.14 21.83
CA PRO A 476 35.83 16.18 22.47
C PRO A 476 35.31 14.74 22.37
N GLU A 477 34.01 14.58 22.20
CA GLU A 477 33.33 13.30 22.04
C GLU A 477 32.39 13.33 20.83
N GLN A 478 31.91 12.17 20.42
CA GLN A 478 30.97 12.07 19.31
C GLN A 478 29.58 12.57 19.71
N VAL A 479 29.11 13.61 19.03
CA VAL A 479 27.76 14.17 19.18
C VAL A 479 26.84 13.55 18.14
N VAL A 480 25.61 13.23 18.54
CA VAL A 480 24.54 12.74 17.64
C VAL A 480 23.73 13.93 17.14
N GLY A 481 23.44 13.97 15.84
CA GLY A 481 22.61 15.00 15.23
C GLY A 481 21.10 14.87 15.57
N PRO A 482 20.25 15.75 15.01
CA PRO A 482 20.60 16.86 14.14
C PRO A 482 21.23 18.03 14.92
N LEU A 483 22.35 18.55 14.42
CA LEU A 483 23.01 19.72 15.00
C LEU A 483 22.62 20.98 14.21
N ALA A 484 21.83 21.85 14.83
CA ALA A 484 21.43 23.13 14.27
C ALA A 484 21.61 24.25 15.29
N LEU A 485 22.50 25.21 15.02
CA LEU A 485 22.87 26.30 15.93
C LEU A 485 22.65 27.67 15.30
N GLY A 486 22.48 28.70 16.11
CA GLY A 486 22.36 30.07 15.64
C GLY A 486 20.93 30.59 15.50
N PHE A 487 20.83 31.83 15.03
CA PHE A 487 19.57 32.48 14.75
C PHE A 487 18.80 31.73 13.64
N ALA A 488 17.50 31.53 13.85
CA ALA A 488 16.60 30.83 12.93
C ALA A 488 16.99 29.35 12.62
N CYS A 489 17.76 28.71 13.51
CA CYS A 489 18.19 27.32 13.30
C CYS A 489 17.06 26.29 13.23
N HIS A 490 15.93 26.54 13.89
CA HIS A 490 14.72 25.72 13.82
C HIS A 490 14.07 25.70 12.43
N PHE A 491 14.50 26.55 11.50
CA PHE A 491 13.93 26.63 10.14
C PHE A 491 14.94 26.26 9.05
N GLY A 492 16.15 25.82 9.41
CA GLY A 492 17.16 25.39 8.44
C GLY A 492 18.33 26.35 8.22
N LEU A 493 18.49 27.43 8.99
CA LEU A 493 19.78 28.15 9.08
C LEU A 493 20.72 27.50 10.09
N GLY A 494 22.02 27.72 9.96
CA GLY A 494 23.04 27.12 10.84
C GLY A 494 22.88 25.61 11.05
N LEU A 495 22.51 24.89 10.01
CA LEU A 495 22.38 23.43 9.99
C LEU A 495 23.74 22.81 9.70
N PHE A 496 24.15 21.80 10.47
CA PHE A 496 25.45 21.15 10.35
C PHE A 496 25.30 19.69 9.90
N ALA A 497 26.25 19.24 9.08
CA ALA A 497 26.44 17.83 8.77
C ALA A 497 27.68 17.27 9.49
N PRO A 498 27.65 15.98 9.86
CA PRO A 498 28.80 15.30 10.38
C PRO A 498 29.86 15.17 9.28
N VAL A 499 31.11 15.38 9.64
CA VAL A 499 32.27 15.03 8.82
C VAL A 499 32.76 13.68 9.35
N THR A 500 32.79 12.68 8.48
CA THR A 500 33.37 11.37 8.78
C THR A 500 34.88 11.40 8.85
#